data_AF-A0A954MIC8-F1
#
_entry.id   AF-A0A954MIC8-F1
#
_cell.length_a   1.000
_cell.length_b   1.000
_cell.length_c   1.000
_cell.angle_alpha   90.00
_cell.angle_beta   90.00
_cell.angle_gamma   90.00
#
_symmetry.space_group_name_H-M   'P 1'
#
loop_
_entity.id
_entity.type
_entity.pdbx_description
1 polymer ?
#
loop_
_entity_poly.entity_id
_entity_poly.type
_entity_poly.pdbx_seq_one_letter_code
_entity_poly.pdbx_strand_id
1 'polypeptide(L)'
;KLHLPREMDAALDHKYKGRYLFCGHHESHAASAFLPSPFAEAAIVTIDGVGEWATASIGAGSGHRIEMLRELRFPHSLGLLYSAFTYFTGFRVNSGEYKLMGLAPYGRPVHSGRILSEMLDLREDGSFRLNMDYFEYCHSDVMTGRNFERFFGIPRRRPESPLTREHMDIAASIQEVTVEIMLRMVRH
;
A
#
# COMPACT_ATOMS: atom_id res chain seq x y z
N LYS A 1 -16.04 -16.50 -4.88
CA LYS A 1 -15.62 -17.07 -6.19
C LYS A 1 -16.43 -18.31 -6.62
N LEU A 2 -17.13 -19.05 -5.73
CA LEU A 2 -17.83 -20.31 -6.08
C LEU A 2 -18.91 -20.20 -7.17
N HIS A 3 -19.69 -19.12 -7.22
CA HIS A 3 -20.79 -18.98 -8.19
C HIS A 3 -20.42 -18.21 -9.47
N LEU A 4 -19.20 -17.64 -9.52
CA LEU A 4 -18.78 -16.81 -10.66
C LEU A 4 -18.84 -17.54 -12.00
N PRO A 5 -18.36 -18.79 -12.15
CA PRO A 5 -18.46 -19.50 -13.42
C PRO A 5 -19.90 -19.60 -13.94
N ARG A 6 -20.87 -19.85 -13.06
CA ARG A 6 -22.28 -19.95 -13.42
C ARG A 6 -22.86 -18.61 -13.88
N GLU A 7 -22.54 -17.53 -13.17
CA GLU A 7 -22.97 -16.18 -13.55
C GLU A 7 -22.34 -15.73 -14.88
N MET A 8 -21.06 -16.07 -15.11
CA MET A 8 -20.38 -15.81 -16.38
C MET A 8 -20.98 -16.62 -17.53
N ASP A 9 -21.29 -17.90 -17.30
CA ASP A 9 -21.96 -18.74 -18.29
C ASP A 9 -23.34 -18.19 -18.67
N ALA A 10 -24.13 -17.76 -17.68
CA ALA A 10 -25.42 -17.12 -17.93
C ALA A 10 -25.25 -15.80 -18.71
N ALA A 11 -24.30 -14.94 -18.31
CA ALA A 11 -24.02 -13.67 -18.98
C ALA A 11 -23.50 -13.84 -20.42
N LEU A 12 -22.84 -14.97 -20.71
CA LEU A 12 -22.33 -15.32 -22.03
C LEU A 12 -23.28 -16.23 -22.84
N ASP A 13 -24.54 -16.36 -22.41
CA ASP A 13 -25.58 -17.18 -23.08
C ASP A 13 -25.14 -18.63 -23.29
N HIS A 14 -24.32 -19.14 -22.37
CA HIS A 14 -23.67 -20.46 -22.42
C HIS A 14 -22.89 -20.73 -23.73
N LYS A 15 -22.52 -19.69 -24.49
CA LYS A 15 -21.81 -19.83 -25.78
C LYS A 15 -20.32 -20.10 -25.61
N TYR A 16 -19.71 -19.54 -24.57
CA TYR A 16 -18.32 -19.82 -24.24
C TYR A 16 -18.19 -21.23 -23.66
N LYS A 17 -17.31 -22.05 -24.25
CA LYS A 17 -17.06 -23.45 -23.82
C LYS A 17 -15.65 -23.66 -23.23
N GLY A 18 -14.86 -22.60 -23.14
CA GLY A 18 -13.52 -22.65 -22.57
C GLY A 18 -13.55 -22.72 -21.04
N ARG A 19 -12.36 -22.84 -20.45
CA ARG A 19 -12.20 -22.83 -18.99
C ARG A 19 -12.03 -21.39 -18.50
N TYR A 20 -12.76 -21.02 -17.45
CA TYR A 20 -12.44 -19.81 -16.69
C TYR A 20 -11.27 -20.08 -15.75
N LEU A 21 -10.25 -19.23 -15.83
CA LEU A 21 -9.11 -19.24 -14.93
C LEU A 21 -9.18 -18.00 -14.04
N PHE A 22 -9.10 -18.20 -12.73
CA PHE A 22 -9.10 -17.11 -11.75
C PHE A 22 -7.71 -17.02 -11.12
N CYS A 23 -6.94 -16.03 -11.54
CA CYS A 23 -5.62 -15.76 -10.97
C CYS A 23 -5.74 -14.94 -9.68
N GLY A 24 -4.70 -14.98 -8.83
CA GLY A 24 -4.60 -14.05 -7.71
C GLY A 24 -4.28 -12.62 -8.19
N HIS A 25 -4.75 -11.60 -7.47
CA HIS A 25 -4.48 -10.20 -7.84
C HIS A 25 -2.97 -9.88 -7.86
N HIS A 26 -2.28 -10.14 -6.75
CA HIS A 26 -0.84 -9.88 -6.64
C HIS A 26 -0.01 -10.82 -7.52
N GLU A 27 -0.45 -12.06 -7.73
CA GLU A 27 0.16 -12.97 -8.72
C GLU A 27 0.05 -12.39 -10.14
N SER A 28 -1.07 -11.76 -10.48
CA SER A 28 -1.25 -11.11 -11.77
C SER A 28 -0.32 -9.90 -11.93
N HIS A 29 -0.13 -9.09 -10.87
CA HIS A 29 0.86 -8.02 -10.87
C HIS A 29 2.28 -8.57 -11.06
N ALA A 30 2.66 -9.56 -10.27
CA ALA A 30 3.97 -10.22 -10.37
C ALA A 30 4.22 -10.76 -11.79
N ALA A 31 3.23 -11.44 -12.38
CA ALA A 31 3.31 -11.96 -13.74
C ALA A 31 3.46 -10.85 -14.79
N SER A 32 2.68 -9.77 -14.67
CA SER A 32 2.75 -8.64 -15.61
C SER A 32 4.08 -7.89 -15.55
N ALA A 33 4.80 -7.97 -14.43
CA ALA A 33 6.10 -7.34 -14.25
C ALA A 33 7.26 -8.28 -14.63
N PHE A 34 7.25 -9.53 -14.15
CA PHE A 34 8.37 -10.45 -14.30
C PHE A 34 8.45 -11.10 -15.69
N LEU A 35 7.33 -11.60 -16.23
CA LEU A 35 7.33 -12.35 -17.50
C LEU A 35 7.80 -11.52 -18.71
N PRO A 36 7.50 -10.20 -18.83
CA PRO A 36 8.07 -9.39 -19.90
C PRO A 36 9.45 -8.79 -19.54
N SER A 37 9.95 -8.98 -18.32
CA SER A 37 11.26 -8.47 -17.91
C SER A 37 12.39 -9.23 -18.60
N PRO A 38 13.59 -8.63 -18.74
CA PRO A 38 14.73 -9.30 -19.36
C PRO A 38 15.42 -10.31 -18.43
N PHE A 39 14.95 -10.48 -17.19
CA PHE A 39 15.61 -11.30 -16.18
C PHE A 39 15.13 -12.74 -16.25
N ALA A 40 16.08 -13.69 -16.32
CA ALA A 40 15.77 -15.11 -16.24
C ALA A 40 15.32 -15.53 -14.83
N GLU A 41 15.86 -14.88 -13.80
CA GLU A 41 15.50 -15.08 -12.40
C GLU A 41 15.46 -13.72 -11.69
N ALA A 42 14.45 -13.51 -10.84
CA ALA A 42 14.31 -12.27 -10.08
C ALA A 42 13.49 -12.46 -8.80
N ALA A 43 13.84 -11.72 -7.75
CA ALA A 43 12.92 -11.47 -6.65
C ALA A 43 11.85 -10.48 -7.13
N ILE A 44 10.59 -10.73 -6.76
CA ILE A 44 9.44 -9.93 -7.16
C ILE A 44 8.79 -9.39 -5.88
N VAL A 45 8.74 -8.06 -5.74
CA VAL A 45 8.07 -7.40 -4.62
C VAL A 45 6.92 -6.58 -5.17
N THR A 46 5.70 -6.93 -4.79
CA THR A 46 4.48 -6.19 -5.13
C THR A 46 3.99 -5.49 -3.87
N ILE A 47 3.78 -4.17 -3.94
CA ILE A 47 3.28 -3.35 -2.82
C ILE A 47 2.08 -2.58 -3.33
N ASP A 48 0.95 -2.71 -2.66
CA ASP A 48 -0.34 -2.15 -3.09
C ASP A 48 -1.12 -1.58 -1.88
N GLY A 49 -2.23 -0.90 -2.16
CA GLY A 49 -3.22 -0.51 -1.17
C GLY A 49 -3.93 -1.73 -0.60
N VAL A 50 -4.73 -2.41 -1.42
CA VAL A 50 -5.44 -3.65 -1.10
C VAL A 50 -5.73 -4.42 -2.41
N GLY A 51 -5.22 -5.64 -2.54
CA GLY A 51 -5.64 -6.61 -3.55
C GLY A 51 -6.98 -7.26 -3.18
N GLU A 52 -7.05 -8.59 -3.05
CA GLU A 52 -8.20 -9.21 -2.36
C GLU A 52 -8.07 -9.14 -0.83
N TRP A 53 -6.90 -9.54 -0.33
CA TRP A 53 -6.51 -9.48 1.08
C TRP A 53 -5.05 -9.10 1.23
N ALA A 54 -4.23 -9.48 0.24
CA ALA A 54 -2.83 -9.09 0.17
C ALA A 54 -2.69 -7.57 0.01
N THR A 55 -1.68 -7.01 0.65
CA THR A 55 -1.33 -5.58 0.63
C THR A 55 0.12 -5.39 0.24
N ALA A 56 0.96 -6.39 0.49
CA ALA A 56 2.26 -6.55 -0.13
C ALA A 56 2.53 -8.05 -0.31
N SER A 57 3.37 -8.42 -1.27
CA SER A 57 3.79 -9.80 -1.47
C SER A 57 5.20 -9.91 -2.03
N ILE A 58 5.91 -10.93 -1.58
CA ILE A 58 7.23 -11.31 -2.07
C ILE A 58 7.09 -12.63 -2.83
N GLY A 59 7.66 -12.70 -4.03
CA GLY A 59 7.73 -13.91 -4.83
C GLY A 59 9.08 -14.08 -5.51
N ALA A 60 9.32 -15.28 -6.05
CA ALA A 60 10.49 -15.62 -6.83
C ALA A 60 10.07 -15.98 -8.25
N GLY A 61 10.65 -15.31 -9.24
CA GLY A 61 10.51 -15.63 -10.65
C GLY A 61 11.70 -16.45 -11.14
N SER A 62 11.44 -17.52 -11.90
CA SER A 62 12.46 -18.28 -12.64
C SER A 62 11.88 -18.81 -13.95
N GLY A 63 12.47 -18.37 -15.07
CA GLY A 63 11.98 -18.63 -16.43
C GLY A 63 10.54 -18.14 -16.62
N HIS A 64 9.59 -19.08 -16.72
CA HIS A 64 8.16 -18.80 -16.90
C HIS A 64 7.34 -19.08 -15.64
N ARG A 65 7.99 -19.32 -14.50
CA ARG A 65 7.35 -19.67 -13.24
C ARG A 65 7.50 -18.53 -12.24
N ILE A 66 6.44 -18.35 -11.44
CA ILE A 66 6.40 -17.42 -10.32
C ILE A 66 5.93 -18.22 -9.11
N GLU A 67 6.68 -18.14 -8.03
CA GLU A 67 6.31 -18.70 -6.74
C GLU A 67 6.05 -17.55 -5.76
N MET A 68 4.84 -17.48 -5.22
CA MET A 68 4.50 -16.50 -4.18
C MET A 68 4.95 -17.04 -2.82
N LEU A 69 5.87 -16.33 -2.15
CA LEU A 69 6.55 -16.82 -0.95
C LEU A 69 5.92 -16.28 0.34
N ARG A 70 5.60 -14.99 0.36
CA ARG A 70 5.12 -14.27 1.54
C ARG A 70 4.16 -13.18 1.13
N GLU A 71 3.28 -12.80 2.05
CA GLU A 71 2.40 -11.65 1.89
C GLU A 71 2.12 -10.96 3.22
N LEU A 72 1.93 -9.64 3.16
CA LEU A 72 1.22 -8.88 4.17
C LEU A 72 -0.26 -8.83 3.78
N ARG A 73 -1.13 -8.79 4.80
CA ARG A 73 -2.56 -8.75 4.60
C ARG A 73 -3.19 -7.53 5.25
N PHE A 74 -4.33 -7.12 4.71
CA PHE A 74 -5.24 -6.18 5.32
C PHE A 74 -5.51 -6.57 6.79
N PRO A 75 -5.51 -5.61 7.74
CA PRO A 75 -5.49 -4.16 7.54
C PRO A 75 -4.09 -3.53 7.45
N HIS A 76 -3.02 -4.33 7.53
CA HIS A 76 -1.66 -3.84 7.54
C HIS A 76 -1.17 -3.62 6.11
N SER A 77 -1.11 -2.37 5.67
CA SER A 77 -0.82 -2.02 4.28
C SER A 77 0.07 -0.77 4.20
N LEU A 78 1.12 -0.84 3.39
CA LEU A 78 2.00 0.30 3.15
C LEU A 78 1.27 1.34 2.28
N GLY A 79 0.48 0.88 1.31
CA GLY A 79 -0.36 1.75 0.49
C GLY A 79 -1.43 2.48 1.31
N LEU A 80 -2.11 1.79 2.24
CA LEU A 80 -3.10 2.45 3.12
C LEU A 80 -2.44 3.36 4.17
N LEU A 81 -1.26 2.99 4.68
CA LEU A 81 -0.45 3.89 5.50
C LEU A 81 -0.18 5.19 4.76
N TYR A 82 0.37 5.12 3.54
CA TYR A 82 0.67 6.32 2.74
C TYR A 82 -0.60 7.11 2.38
N SER A 83 -1.70 6.41 2.10
CA SER A 83 -3.02 7.01 1.84
C SER A 83 -3.57 7.76 3.05
N ALA A 84 -3.31 7.28 4.28
CA ALA A 84 -3.72 7.95 5.50
C ALA A 84 -3.02 9.30 5.67
N PHE A 85 -1.72 9.37 5.38
CA PHE A 85 -0.97 10.64 5.37
C PHE A 85 -1.41 11.55 4.22
N THR A 86 -1.74 10.98 3.06
CA THR A 86 -2.29 11.71 1.90
C THR A 86 -3.61 12.37 2.28
N TYR A 87 -4.50 11.62 2.93
CA TYR A 87 -5.77 12.12 3.46
C TYR A 87 -5.58 13.18 4.55
N PHE A 88 -4.63 12.96 5.48
CA PHE A 88 -4.38 13.86 6.61
C PHE A 88 -3.86 15.23 6.15
N THR A 89 -2.97 15.22 5.15
CA THR A 89 -2.46 16.42 4.49
C THR A 89 -3.48 17.02 3.51
N GLY A 90 -4.71 16.50 3.47
CA GLY A 90 -5.85 17.07 2.74
C GLY A 90 -5.76 16.90 1.23
N PHE A 91 -4.99 15.92 0.75
CA PHE A 91 -5.05 15.44 -0.62
C PHE A 91 -6.10 14.34 -0.76
N ARG A 92 -6.51 14.07 -2.02
CA ARG A 92 -7.51 13.06 -2.34
C ARG A 92 -6.87 11.67 -2.38
N VAL A 93 -7.40 10.73 -1.60
CA VAL A 93 -6.98 9.32 -1.61
C VAL A 93 -7.23 8.70 -2.98
N ASN A 94 -6.33 7.80 -3.42
CA ASN A 94 -6.27 7.14 -4.72
C ASN A 94 -5.97 8.07 -5.91
N SER A 95 -5.62 9.34 -5.67
CA SER A 95 -5.24 10.28 -6.73
C SER A 95 -4.34 11.41 -6.24
N GLY A 96 -3.80 11.33 -5.04
CA GLY A 96 -3.15 12.44 -4.33
C GLY A 96 -1.82 12.05 -3.71
N GLU A 97 -1.51 10.76 -3.72
CA GLU A 97 -0.30 10.16 -3.17
C GLU A 97 0.93 10.75 -3.86
N TYR A 98 0.87 10.94 -5.18
CA TYR A 98 1.97 11.58 -5.91
C TYR A 98 2.17 13.05 -5.51
N LYS A 99 1.12 13.75 -5.07
CA LYS A 99 1.24 15.14 -4.56
C LYS A 99 1.89 15.15 -3.18
N LEU A 100 1.54 14.19 -2.32
CA LEU A 100 2.22 14.01 -1.05
C LEU A 100 3.72 13.71 -1.26
N MET A 101 4.03 12.79 -2.17
CA MET A 101 5.41 12.48 -2.55
C MET A 101 6.13 13.72 -3.10
N GLY A 102 5.47 14.51 -3.95
CA GLY A 102 6.02 15.75 -4.49
C GLY A 102 6.19 16.87 -3.43
N LEU A 103 5.46 16.79 -2.31
CA LEU A 103 5.60 17.71 -1.19
C LEU A 103 6.78 17.36 -0.28
N ALA A 104 7.16 16.08 -0.21
CA ALA A 104 8.20 15.59 0.69
C ALA A 104 9.56 16.31 0.58
N PRO A 105 10.07 16.69 -0.61
CA PRO A 105 11.36 17.40 -0.73
C PRO A 105 11.39 18.80 -0.10
N TYR A 106 10.23 19.39 0.21
CA TYR A 106 10.13 20.72 0.80
C TYR A 106 10.17 20.71 2.35
N GLY A 107 10.11 19.53 2.96
CA GLY A 107 10.09 19.35 4.41
C GLY A 107 11.37 18.77 4.98
N ARG A 108 11.36 18.53 6.29
CA ARG A 108 12.36 17.76 7.02
C ARG A 108 11.67 16.57 7.70
N PRO A 109 12.30 15.37 7.69
CA PRO A 109 11.69 14.15 8.21
C PRO A 109 11.71 14.07 9.76
N VAL A 110 11.22 15.10 10.45
CA VAL A 110 11.33 15.23 11.91
C VAL A 110 10.41 14.28 12.70
N HIS A 111 9.42 13.68 12.05
CA HIS A 111 8.47 12.74 12.66
C HIS A 111 8.80 11.26 12.40
N SER A 112 9.78 10.93 11.55
CA SER A 112 10.02 9.55 11.09
C SER A 112 10.26 8.58 12.24
N GLY A 113 11.09 8.98 13.21
CA GLY A 113 11.38 8.17 14.39
C GLY A 113 10.13 7.85 15.22
N ARG A 114 9.25 8.85 15.44
CA ARG A 114 7.99 8.66 16.17
C ARG A 114 7.01 7.79 15.39
N ILE A 115 6.93 7.95 14.07
CA ILE A 115 6.06 7.11 13.23
C ILE A 115 6.51 5.64 13.32
N LEU A 116 7.82 5.39 13.21
CA LEU A 116 8.40 4.04 13.32
C LEU A 116 8.25 3.42 14.71
N SER A 117 8.20 4.22 15.78
CA SER A 117 8.09 3.70 17.15
C SER A 117 6.66 3.59 17.67
N GLU A 118 5.72 4.41 17.18
CA GLU A 118 4.37 4.52 17.75
C GLU A 118 3.26 4.03 16.80
N MET A 119 3.39 4.27 15.49
CA MET A 119 2.32 4.00 14.51
C MET A 119 2.42 2.63 13.86
N LEU A 120 3.57 1.97 13.95
CA LEU A 120 3.78 0.65 13.37
C LEU A 120 4.90 -0.10 14.10
N ASP A 121 4.85 -1.43 14.03
CA ASP A 121 5.89 -2.34 14.51
C ASP A 121 6.62 -2.92 13.30
N LEU A 122 7.75 -2.31 12.92
CA LEU A 122 8.58 -2.69 11.79
C LEU A 122 9.64 -3.71 12.20
N ARG A 123 9.66 -4.85 11.52
CA ARG A 123 10.67 -5.89 11.69
C ARG A 123 11.89 -5.66 10.81
N GLU A 124 12.93 -6.44 11.04
CA GLU A 124 14.18 -6.37 10.28
C GLU A 124 14.00 -6.80 8.82
N ASP A 125 13.13 -7.78 8.57
CA ASP A 125 12.77 -8.29 7.24
C ASP A 125 11.80 -7.37 6.46
N GLY A 126 11.45 -6.22 7.02
CA GLY A 126 10.52 -5.27 6.41
C GLY A 126 9.05 -5.65 6.57
N SER A 127 8.73 -6.80 7.19
CA SER A 127 7.36 -7.08 7.62
C SER A 127 6.96 -6.11 8.74
N PHE A 128 5.69 -5.73 8.78
CA PHE A 128 5.22 -4.81 9.80
C PHE A 128 3.75 -5.01 10.14
N ARG A 129 3.36 -4.50 11.31
CA ARG A 129 1.97 -4.32 11.71
C ARG A 129 1.71 -2.86 12.03
N LEU A 130 0.63 -2.33 11.49
CA LEU A 130 0.15 -0.99 11.83
C LEU A 130 -0.51 -1.02 13.21
N ASN A 131 -0.24 0.01 14.01
CA ASN A 131 -1.02 0.30 15.20
C ASN A 131 -2.35 0.93 14.76
N MET A 132 -3.41 0.12 14.80
CA MET A 132 -4.71 0.49 14.25
C MET A 132 -5.41 1.61 15.02
N ASP A 133 -4.94 1.99 16.23
CA ASP A 133 -5.49 3.12 16.98
C ASP A 133 -5.35 4.46 16.24
N TYR A 134 -4.46 4.56 15.26
CA TYR A 134 -4.26 5.78 14.45
C TYR A 134 -5.09 5.80 13.16
N PHE A 135 -5.71 4.69 12.77
CA PHE A 135 -6.30 4.51 11.45
C PHE A 135 -7.77 4.10 11.52
N GLU A 136 -8.62 4.81 10.79
CA GLU A 136 -10.07 4.67 10.89
C GLU A 136 -10.68 3.84 9.75
N TYR A 137 -9.91 3.52 8.71
CA TYR A 137 -10.38 2.92 7.46
C TYR A 137 -10.96 1.50 7.60
N CYS A 138 -10.81 0.86 8.77
CA CYS A 138 -11.44 -0.43 9.04
C CYS A 138 -12.89 -0.30 9.51
N HIS A 139 -13.31 0.86 9.99
CA HIS A 139 -14.60 1.05 10.64
C HIS A 139 -15.27 2.40 10.34
N SER A 140 -14.73 3.17 9.40
CA SER A 140 -15.27 4.44 8.95
C SER A 140 -14.89 4.73 7.49
N ASP A 141 -15.59 5.68 6.87
CA ASP A 141 -15.31 6.16 5.50
C ASP A 141 -14.15 7.18 5.42
N VAL A 142 -13.32 7.28 6.47
CA VAL A 142 -12.19 8.21 6.55
C VAL A 142 -10.91 7.46 6.89
N MET A 143 -9.75 8.00 6.52
CA MET A 143 -8.48 7.33 6.76
C MET A 143 -7.93 7.56 8.18
N THR A 144 -8.14 8.75 8.74
CA THR A 144 -7.51 9.20 10.00
C THR A 144 -8.49 9.94 10.90
N GLY A 145 -8.31 9.82 12.21
CA GLY A 145 -9.13 10.47 13.24
C GLY A 145 -8.33 11.32 14.23
N ARG A 146 -8.90 11.52 15.42
CA ARG A 146 -8.35 12.40 16.47
C ARG A 146 -6.98 11.97 17.00
N ASN A 147 -6.67 10.68 16.97
CA ASN A 147 -5.36 10.18 17.41
C ASN A 147 -4.26 10.65 16.46
N PHE A 148 -4.54 10.73 15.16
CA PHE A 148 -3.63 11.28 14.15
C PHE A 148 -3.40 12.79 14.37
N GLU A 149 -4.48 13.55 14.61
CA GLU A 149 -4.38 14.98 14.94
C GLU A 149 -3.57 15.23 16.21
N ARG A 150 -3.78 14.41 17.26
CA ARG A 150 -3.02 14.48 18.50
C ARG A 150 -1.54 14.15 18.29
N PHE A 151 -1.24 13.15 17.47
CA PHE A 151 0.13 12.72 17.20
C PHE A 151 0.96 13.84 16.56
N PHE A 152 0.38 14.55 15.58
CA PHE A 152 1.04 15.65 14.87
C PHE A 152 0.82 17.03 15.51
N GLY A 153 -0.14 17.17 16.43
CA GLY A 153 -0.45 18.44 17.10
C GLY A 153 -1.18 19.45 16.21
N ILE A 154 -1.68 19.04 15.05
CA ILE A 154 -2.40 19.87 14.10
C ILE A 154 -3.68 19.16 13.63
N PRO A 155 -4.74 19.89 13.26
CA PRO A 155 -5.91 19.26 12.67
C PRO A 155 -5.61 18.77 11.25
N ARG A 156 -6.44 17.85 10.74
CA ARG A 156 -6.40 17.48 9.33
C ARG A 156 -6.51 18.71 8.43
N ARG A 157 -5.67 18.79 7.39
CA ARG A 157 -5.73 19.87 6.42
C ARG A 157 -7.04 19.83 5.63
N ARG A 158 -7.67 20.99 5.43
CA ARG A 158 -8.81 21.11 4.51
C ARG A 158 -8.30 21.04 3.06
N PRO A 159 -9.00 20.34 2.15
CA PRO A 159 -8.65 20.36 0.73
C PRO A 159 -8.50 21.79 0.20
N GLU A 160 -7.54 22.00 -0.70
CA GLU A 160 -7.20 23.32 -1.29
C GLU A 160 -6.82 24.44 -0.30
N SER A 161 -6.74 24.21 1.02
CA SER A 161 -6.22 25.21 1.94
C SER A 161 -4.69 25.35 1.80
N PRO A 162 -4.09 26.47 2.23
CA PRO A 162 -2.65 26.66 2.18
C PRO A 162 -1.89 25.50 2.83
N LEU A 163 -0.77 25.13 2.21
CA LEU A 163 0.20 24.21 2.79
C LEU A 163 1.08 24.98 3.77
N THR A 164 1.46 24.33 4.86
CA THR A 164 2.36 24.88 5.88
C THR A 164 3.60 24.01 5.97
N ARG A 165 4.59 24.48 6.73
CA ARG A 165 5.83 23.73 6.96
C ARG A 165 5.56 22.39 7.65
N GLU A 166 4.61 22.34 8.58
CA GLU A 166 4.22 21.13 9.27
C GLU A 166 3.72 20.06 8.28
N HIS A 167 2.94 20.45 7.27
CA HIS A 167 2.49 19.51 6.22
C HIS A 167 3.66 18.97 5.39
N MET A 168 4.66 19.81 5.12
CA MET A 168 5.87 19.41 4.39
C MET A 168 6.72 18.44 5.22
N ASP A 169 6.89 18.73 6.51
CA ASP A 169 7.65 17.88 7.43
C ASP A 169 6.97 16.51 7.61
N ILE A 170 5.63 16.47 7.70
CA ILE A 170 4.84 15.23 7.70
C ILE A 170 5.06 14.43 6.41
N ALA A 171 5.01 15.09 5.25
CA ALA A 171 5.23 14.46 3.95
C ALA A 171 6.65 13.88 3.82
N ALA A 172 7.67 14.64 4.25
CA ALA A 172 9.05 14.21 4.28
C ALA A 172 9.23 12.96 5.17
N SER A 173 8.63 12.98 6.36
CA SER A 173 8.71 11.86 7.29
C SER A 173 8.09 10.58 6.79
N ILE A 174 6.85 10.63 6.26
CA ILE A 174 6.24 9.40 5.76
C ILE A 174 6.94 8.86 4.51
N GLN A 175 7.52 9.74 3.68
CA GLN A 175 8.33 9.31 2.56
C GLN A 175 9.56 8.53 3.02
N GLU A 176 10.28 9.03 4.03
CA GLU A 176 11.45 8.35 4.61
C GLU A 176 11.07 6.99 5.21
N VAL A 177 10.00 6.93 6.00
CA VAL A 177 9.48 5.69 6.59
C VAL A 177 9.09 4.68 5.50
N THR A 178 8.44 5.13 4.44
CA THR A 178 8.03 4.27 3.32
C THR A 178 9.24 3.67 2.61
N VAL A 179 10.25 4.48 2.33
CA VAL A 179 11.50 4.03 1.69
C VAL A 179 12.23 3.02 2.59
N GLU A 180 12.32 3.29 3.89
CA GLU A 180 12.96 2.37 4.85
C GLU A 180 12.28 1.00 4.86
N ILE A 181 10.94 0.96 4.93
CA ILE A 181 10.17 -0.29 4.89
C ILE A 181 10.43 -1.05 3.59
N MET A 182 10.34 -0.37 2.44
CA MET A 182 10.58 -0.97 1.13
C MET A 182 11.99 -1.54 0.99
N LEU A 183 13.00 -0.81 1.47
CA LEU A 183 14.40 -1.26 1.42
C LEU A 183 14.62 -2.51 2.28
N ARG A 184 13.98 -2.63 3.44
CA ARG A 184 14.05 -3.85 4.25
C ARG A 184 13.39 -5.04 3.56
N MET A 185 12.21 -4.85 2.97
CA MET A 185 11.51 -5.91 2.23
C MET A 185 12.34 -6.47 1.07
N VAL A 186 13.07 -5.61 0.35
CA VAL A 186 13.86 -6.01 -0.82
C VAL A 186 15.23 -6.61 -0.43
N ARG A 187 15.75 -6.32 0.77
CA ARG A 187 17.03 -6.83 1.26
C ARG A 187 16.94 -8.19 1.96
N HIS A 188 15.75 -8.58 2.39
CA HIS A 188 15.49 -9.89 3.01
C HIS A 188 15.53 -11.00 1.97
#